data_AF-A0A8T7EPE3-F1
#
_entry.id   AF-A0A8T7EPE3-F1
#
_cell.length_a   1.000
_cell.length_b   1.000
_cell.length_c   1.000
_cell.angle_alpha   90.00
_cell.angle_beta   90.00
_cell.angle_gamma   90.00
#
_symmetry.space_group_name_H-M   'P 1'
#
loop_
_entity.id
_entity.type
_entity.pdbx_description
1 polymer ?
#
loop_
_entity_poly.entity_id
_entity_poly.type
_entity_poly.pdbx_seq_one_letter_code
_entity_poly.pdbx_strand_id
1 'polypeptide(L)'
;MWWIPVSAESLPYWTDRFGVNAELRTIPADQLDDQLALMRAAGVTWIRQEFDWNALEPERGRYDWAEYDRIVAAIDAESGIELLAVLVNTPAWARDRRALNNRTSPPQDTTDFGAFAAAVAGRYADSVDYYQIWDEPNLLTSWGMLAPSASRYATLLADASESIREIDPGAFIVAAGLAPTQERGPDNINEVAYLNDLLAFGAAQAVDAFAVKPYGMDTGPYDRNDCGSRTEFLACRYRLRGARETQLARAADLGDSVGLEHAS
;
A
#
# COMPACT_ATOMS: atom_id res chain seq x y z
N MET A 1 -41.81 -6.37 -29.33
CA MET A 1 -41.17 -6.73 -28.05
C MET A 1 -39.88 -7.45 -28.42
N TRP A 2 -38.76 -6.72 -28.44
CA TRP A 2 -37.46 -7.28 -28.83
C TRP A 2 -36.76 -7.77 -27.55
N TRP A 3 -36.61 -9.08 -27.43
CA TRP A 3 -35.87 -9.70 -26.34
C TRP A 3 -34.39 -9.74 -26.75
N ILE A 4 -33.55 -8.93 -26.11
CA ILE A 4 -32.09 -9.08 -26.22
C ILE A 4 -31.71 -10.19 -25.22
N PRO A 5 -31.13 -11.31 -25.65
CA PRO A 5 -30.62 -12.31 -24.73
C PRO A 5 -29.44 -11.70 -23.97
N VAL A 6 -29.60 -11.51 -22.67
CA VAL A 6 -28.50 -11.15 -21.76
C VAL A 6 -27.69 -12.43 -21.56
N SER A 7 -26.49 -12.52 -22.14
CA SER A 7 -25.55 -13.60 -21.81
C SER A 7 -24.90 -13.32 -20.45
N ALA A 8 -24.48 -14.35 -19.72
CA ALA A 8 -23.84 -14.17 -18.41
C ALA A 8 -22.59 -13.27 -18.46
N GLU A 9 -21.93 -13.17 -19.62
CA GLU A 9 -20.79 -12.28 -19.90
C GLU A 9 -21.16 -10.79 -19.98
N SER A 10 -22.46 -10.47 -20.07
CA SER A 10 -22.99 -9.10 -20.15
C SER A 10 -23.54 -8.57 -18.82
N LEU A 11 -23.42 -9.34 -17.74
CA LEU A 11 -23.78 -8.90 -16.40
C LEU A 11 -22.55 -8.28 -15.73
N PRO A 12 -22.61 -7.01 -15.29
CA PRO A 12 -21.49 -6.32 -14.65
C PRO A 12 -21.35 -6.77 -13.20
N TYR A 13 -21.14 -8.06 -12.98
CA TYR A 13 -20.69 -8.54 -11.67
C TYR A 13 -19.20 -8.23 -11.58
N TRP A 14 -18.90 -6.99 -11.18
CA TRP A 14 -17.71 -6.77 -10.37
C TRP A 14 -17.88 -7.68 -9.16
N THR A 15 -17.13 -8.77 -9.09
CA THR A 15 -17.05 -9.52 -7.84
C THR A 15 -16.29 -8.63 -6.88
N ASP A 16 -16.95 -8.18 -5.82
CA ASP A 16 -16.28 -7.47 -4.73
C ASP A 16 -15.14 -8.36 -4.25
N ARG A 17 -13.91 -7.99 -4.61
CA ARG A 17 -12.70 -8.65 -4.12
C ARG A 17 -12.47 -8.14 -2.71
N PHE A 18 -13.08 -8.82 -1.75
CA PHE A 18 -12.97 -8.47 -0.34
C PHE A 18 -11.59 -8.84 0.20
N GLY A 19 -10.94 -7.89 0.88
CA GLY A 19 -9.62 -8.07 1.47
C GLY A 19 -9.59 -7.70 2.95
N VAL A 20 -8.63 -8.25 3.67
CA VAL A 20 -8.40 -7.96 5.09
C VAL A 20 -6.96 -7.53 5.33
N ASN A 21 -6.76 -6.63 6.30
CA ASN A 21 -5.45 -6.45 6.92
C ASN A 21 -5.23 -7.62 7.88
N ALA A 22 -4.10 -8.28 7.79
CA ALA A 22 -3.74 -9.37 8.68
C ALA A 22 -2.37 -9.12 9.32
N GLU A 23 -2.21 -9.63 10.55
CA GLU A 23 -0.93 -9.71 11.24
C GLU A 23 -0.60 -11.18 11.49
N LEU A 24 -0.32 -11.90 10.40
CA LEU A 24 -0.14 -13.35 10.39
C LEU A 24 1.09 -13.79 11.21
N ARG A 25 2.04 -12.88 11.47
CA ARG A 25 3.19 -13.11 12.35
C ARG A 25 2.80 -13.40 13.81
N THR A 26 1.62 -12.96 14.21
CA THR A 26 1.10 -13.21 15.57
C THR A 26 0.31 -14.51 15.67
N ILE A 27 0.00 -15.14 14.53
CA ILE A 27 -0.74 -16.40 14.47
C ILE A 27 0.25 -17.56 14.65
N PRO A 28 0.04 -18.42 15.67
CA PRO A 28 0.86 -19.62 15.87
C PRO A 28 0.97 -20.49 14.61
N ALA A 29 2.11 -21.16 14.46
CA ALA A 29 2.40 -21.97 13.28
C ALA A 29 1.36 -23.06 13.00
N ASP A 30 0.84 -23.69 14.06
CA ASP A 30 -0.16 -24.75 14.00
C ASP A 30 -1.59 -24.25 13.75
N GLN A 31 -1.80 -22.93 13.69
CA GLN A 31 -3.12 -22.31 13.48
C GLN A 31 -3.22 -21.53 12.16
N LEU A 32 -2.11 -21.29 11.46
CA LEU A 32 -2.12 -20.43 10.27
C LEU A 32 -3.02 -20.97 9.16
N ASP A 33 -2.91 -22.25 8.84
CA ASP A 33 -3.70 -22.88 7.77
C ASP A 33 -5.20 -22.82 8.10
N ASP A 34 -5.58 -23.10 9.35
CA ASP A 34 -6.97 -23.01 9.81
C ASP A 34 -7.51 -21.58 9.71
N GLN A 35 -6.69 -20.57 10.00
CA GLN A 35 -7.08 -19.16 9.88
C GLN A 35 -7.24 -18.73 8.43
N LEU A 36 -6.34 -19.16 7.54
CA LEU A 36 -6.45 -18.90 6.09
C LEU A 36 -7.69 -19.57 5.50
N ALA A 37 -7.96 -20.82 5.87
CA ALA A 37 -9.18 -21.53 5.47
C ALA A 37 -10.45 -20.82 5.97
N LEU A 38 -10.45 -20.28 7.19
CA LEU A 38 -11.56 -19.48 7.72
C LEU A 38 -11.74 -18.17 6.95
N MET A 39 -10.65 -17.46 6.64
CA MET A 39 -10.70 -16.26 5.82
C MET A 39 -11.28 -16.57 4.43
N ARG A 40 -10.85 -17.66 3.80
CA ARG A 40 -11.37 -18.10 2.50
C ARG A 40 -12.86 -18.43 2.56
N ALA A 41 -13.29 -19.17 3.57
CA ALA A 41 -14.70 -19.51 3.79
C ALA A 41 -15.57 -18.25 4.04
N ALA A 42 -14.99 -17.20 4.61
CA ALA A 42 -15.64 -15.89 4.79
C ALA A 42 -15.66 -15.03 3.52
N GLY A 43 -15.08 -15.51 2.41
CA GLY A 43 -15.05 -14.80 1.12
C GLY A 43 -13.89 -13.83 0.97
N VAL A 44 -12.87 -13.88 1.84
CA VAL A 44 -11.63 -13.13 1.66
C VAL A 44 -10.91 -13.64 0.42
N THR A 45 -10.47 -12.70 -0.41
CA THR A 45 -9.65 -12.96 -1.61
C THR A 45 -8.32 -12.21 -1.58
N TRP A 46 -8.13 -11.30 -0.63
CA TRP A 46 -6.91 -10.51 -0.48
C TRP A 46 -6.46 -10.44 0.98
N ILE A 47 -5.18 -10.62 1.21
CA ILE A 47 -4.54 -10.35 2.49
C ILE A 47 -3.52 -9.23 2.30
N ARG A 48 -3.63 -8.18 3.11
CA ARG A 48 -2.61 -7.14 3.25
C ARG A 48 -1.77 -7.46 4.49
N GLN A 49 -0.50 -7.82 4.30
CA GLN A 49 0.43 -8.24 5.36
C GLN A 49 1.70 -7.39 5.33
N GLU A 50 2.15 -6.94 6.50
CA GLU A 50 3.39 -6.19 6.64
C GLU A 50 4.64 -7.07 6.62
N PHE A 51 5.60 -6.65 5.81
CA PHE A 51 6.98 -7.12 5.74
C PHE A 51 7.86 -6.06 6.42
N ASP A 52 8.20 -6.32 7.68
CA ASP A 52 8.94 -5.41 8.54
C ASP A 52 10.44 -5.57 8.28
N TRP A 53 11.03 -4.62 7.56
CA TRP A 53 12.45 -4.62 7.24
C TRP A 53 13.33 -4.68 8.49
N ASN A 54 12.90 -4.04 9.59
CA ASN A 54 13.65 -4.07 10.84
C ASN A 54 13.74 -5.49 11.44
N ALA A 55 12.72 -6.32 11.24
CA ALA A 55 12.72 -7.71 11.68
C ALA A 55 13.38 -8.64 10.66
N LEU A 56 13.16 -8.40 9.37
CA LEU A 56 13.68 -9.20 8.26
C LEU A 56 15.19 -9.07 8.10
N GLU A 57 15.76 -7.88 8.28
CA GLU A 57 17.19 -7.61 8.06
C GLU A 57 17.82 -6.90 9.28
N PRO A 58 17.93 -7.59 10.43
CA PRO A 58 18.44 -6.98 11.66
C PRO A 58 19.89 -6.47 11.53
N GLU A 59 20.68 -7.08 10.64
CA GLU A 59 22.03 -6.68 10.27
C GLU A 59 22.11 -6.61 8.74
N ARG A 60 22.79 -5.59 8.19
CA ARG A 60 22.91 -5.40 6.74
C ARG A 60 23.38 -6.68 6.03
N GLY A 61 22.61 -7.14 5.06
CA GLY A 61 22.84 -8.34 4.25
C GLY A 61 22.52 -9.66 4.95
N ARG A 62 22.05 -9.64 6.21
CA ARG A 62 21.70 -10.85 6.98
C ARG A 62 20.21 -10.87 7.24
N TYR A 63 19.53 -11.72 6.50
CA TYR A 63 18.08 -11.86 6.58
C TYR A 63 17.62 -13.00 7.49
N ASP A 64 16.52 -12.78 8.21
CA ASP A 64 15.75 -13.81 8.91
C ASP A 64 14.42 -14.03 8.19
N TRP A 65 14.39 -15.03 7.31
CA TRP A 65 13.24 -15.30 6.45
C TRP A 65 12.20 -16.24 7.07
N ALA A 66 12.53 -16.94 8.16
CA ALA A 66 11.78 -18.12 8.60
C ALA A 66 10.28 -17.85 8.81
N GLU A 67 9.95 -16.71 9.40
CA GLU A 67 8.56 -16.31 9.66
C GLU A 67 7.81 -15.97 8.37
N TYR A 68 8.46 -15.25 7.45
CA TYR A 68 7.85 -14.83 6.19
C TYR A 68 7.76 -15.98 5.18
N ASP A 69 8.72 -16.90 5.18
CA ASP A 69 8.67 -18.13 4.40
C ASP A 69 7.44 -18.96 4.75
N ARG A 70 7.19 -19.11 6.05
CA ARG A 70 6.01 -19.80 6.56
C ARG A 70 4.72 -19.13 6.09
N ILE A 71 4.64 -17.80 6.19
CA ILE A 71 3.46 -17.03 5.81
C ILE A 71 3.20 -17.12 4.30
N VAL A 72 4.21 -16.85 3.48
CA VAL A 72 4.07 -16.86 2.02
C VAL A 72 3.74 -18.26 1.53
N ALA A 73 4.41 -19.30 2.04
CA ALA A 73 4.11 -20.68 1.66
C ALA A 73 2.69 -21.11 2.05
N ALA A 74 2.18 -20.67 3.20
CA ALA A 74 0.81 -20.98 3.61
C ALA A 74 -0.24 -20.27 2.74
N ILE A 75 0.02 -19.02 2.35
CA ILE A 75 -0.87 -18.29 1.42
C ILE A 75 -0.83 -18.91 0.02
N ASP A 76 0.37 -19.22 -0.48
CA ASP A 76 0.57 -19.85 -1.81
C ASP A 76 -0.14 -21.22 -1.89
N ALA A 77 -0.17 -21.97 -0.79
CA ALA A 77 -0.91 -23.22 -0.69
C ALA A 77 -2.45 -23.05 -0.66
N GLU A 78 -2.96 -21.86 -0.32
CA GLU A 78 -4.39 -21.57 -0.21
C GLU A 78 -4.93 -20.91 -1.49
N SER A 79 -5.63 -21.69 -2.31
CA SER A 79 -6.13 -21.22 -3.60
C SER A 79 -7.17 -20.09 -3.47
N GLY A 80 -6.93 -18.99 -4.18
CA GLY A 80 -7.87 -17.87 -4.29
C GLY A 80 -7.73 -16.81 -3.18
N ILE A 81 -6.61 -16.79 -2.48
CA ILE A 81 -6.16 -15.64 -1.68
C ILE A 81 -4.91 -15.05 -2.36
N GLU A 82 -4.95 -13.75 -2.61
CA GLU A 82 -3.83 -12.97 -3.12
C GLU A 82 -3.13 -12.21 -1.98
N LEU A 83 -1.81 -12.09 -2.04
CA LEU A 83 -1.02 -11.35 -1.06
C LEU A 83 -0.61 -9.97 -1.58
N LEU A 84 -0.96 -8.92 -0.80
CA LEU A 84 -0.34 -7.60 -0.90
C LEU A 84 0.74 -7.48 0.18
N ALA A 85 2.00 -7.57 -0.22
CA ALA A 85 3.15 -7.43 0.67
C ALA A 85 3.45 -5.95 0.93
N VAL A 86 3.28 -5.50 2.18
CA VAL A 86 3.52 -4.11 2.58
C VAL A 86 4.92 -3.97 3.15
N LEU A 87 5.85 -3.41 2.38
CA LEU A 87 7.23 -3.24 2.80
C LEU A 87 7.34 -2.00 3.71
N VAL A 88 7.71 -2.18 4.98
CA VAL A 88 7.66 -1.11 6.00
C VAL A 88 8.83 -1.16 6.98
N ASN A 89 8.97 -0.06 7.73
CA ASN A 89 9.95 0.15 8.80
C ASN A 89 11.40 0.12 8.31
N THR A 90 12.33 0.41 9.21
CA THR A 90 13.76 0.52 8.92
C THR A 90 14.60 -0.08 10.05
N PRO A 91 15.54 -0.99 9.76
CA PRO A 91 16.44 -1.58 10.74
C PRO A 91 17.38 -0.53 11.31
N ALA A 92 17.86 -0.75 12.54
CA ALA A 92 18.67 0.22 13.27
C ALA A 92 19.90 0.73 12.49
N TRP A 93 20.49 -0.10 11.64
CA TRP A 93 21.66 0.24 10.83
C TRP A 93 21.36 1.18 9.65
N ALA A 94 20.09 1.29 9.22
CA ALA A 94 19.66 2.08 8.07
C ALA A 94 18.90 3.36 8.43
N ARG A 95 18.49 3.57 9.69
CA ARG A 95 17.62 4.69 10.09
C ARG A 95 18.25 6.06 9.85
N ASP A 96 17.39 7.05 9.57
CA ASP A 96 17.76 8.47 9.61
C ASP A 96 18.43 8.81 10.95
N ARG A 97 19.56 9.51 10.88
CA ARG A 97 20.37 9.87 12.05
C ARG A 97 19.61 10.72 13.09
N ARG A 98 18.51 11.36 12.70
CA ARG A 98 17.65 12.15 13.59
C ARG A 98 16.60 11.30 14.33
N ALA A 99 16.39 10.05 13.92
CA ALA A 99 15.32 9.18 14.42
C ALA A 99 15.80 7.73 14.71
N LEU A 100 17.04 7.59 15.21
CA LEU A 100 17.71 6.29 15.41
C LEU A 100 16.94 5.30 16.30
N ASN A 101 16.10 5.78 17.22
CA ASN A 101 15.36 4.93 18.16
C ASN A 101 13.93 4.58 17.70
N ASN A 102 13.55 4.95 16.46
CA ASN A 102 12.22 4.70 15.95
C ASN A 102 12.28 3.81 14.69
N ARG A 103 11.62 2.65 14.72
CA ARG A 103 11.56 1.72 13.58
C ARG A 103 10.79 2.29 12.38
N THR A 104 9.86 3.23 12.60
CA THR A 104 9.15 3.93 11.52
C THR A 104 9.98 5.08 10.95
N SER A 105 11.23 5.26 11.40
CA SER A 105 12.14 6.20 10.76
C SER A 105 12.28 5.84 9.28
N PRO A 106 12.21 6.81 8.36
CA PRO A 106 12.65 6.55 6.99
C PRO A 106 14.14 6.17 7.00
N PRO A 107 14.61 5.44 5.98
CA PRO A 107 16.02 5.13 5.83
C PRO A 107 16.83 6.38 5.53
N GLN A 108 18.05 6.41 6.04
CA GLN A 108 19.03 7.46 5.77
C GLN A 108 19.39 7.52 4.29
N ASP A 109 19.46 6.36 3.64
CA ASP A 109 19.69 6.18 2.21
C ASP A 109 18.54 5.34 1.64
N THR A 110 17.79 5.88 0.68
CA THR A 110 16.63 5.20 0.10
C THR A 110 17.02 3.98 -0.73
N THR A 111 18.25 3.92 -1.23
CA THR A 111 18.77 2.77 -1.99
C THR A 111 18.92 1.53 -1.10
N ASP A 112 19.12 1.69 0.21
CA ASP A 112 19.13 0.57 1.15
C ASP A 112 17.74 -0.09 1.24
N PHE A 113 16.67 0.71 1.18
CA PHE A 113 15.31 0.19 1.13
C PHE A 113 15.01 -0.45 -0.24
N GLY A 114 15.55 0.11 -1.33
CA GLY A 114 15.51 -0.53 -2.65
C GLY A 114 16.14 -1.93 -2.65
N ALA A 115 17.33 -2.07 -2.05
CA ALA A 115 17.99 -3.37 -1.90
C ALA A 115 17.17 -4.37 -1.08
N PHE A 116 16.53 -3.91 0.00
CA PHE A 116 15.57 -4.73 0.75
C PHE A 116 14.38 -5.17 -0.10
N ALA A 117 13.79 -4.24 -0.85
CA ALA A 117 12.66 -4.51 -1.72
C ALA A 117 13.01 -5.54 -2.81
N ALA A 118 14.19 -5.42 -3.43
CA ALA A 118 14.72 -6.42 -4.36
C ALA A 118 14.96 -7.77 -3.69
N ALA A 119 15.44 -7.82 -2.44
CA ALA A 119 15.65 -9.06 -1.71
C ALA A 119 14.32 -9.79 -1.43
N VAL A 120 13.26 -9.05 -1.09
CA VAL A 120 11.91 -9.61 -0.93
C VAL A 120 11.37 -10.12 -2.27
N ALA A 121 11.44 -9.30 -3.33
CA ALA A 121 10.98 -9.70 -4.66
C ALA A 121 11.74 -10.93 -5.19
N GLY A 122 13.07 -10.95 -5.10
CA GLY A 122 13.87 -12.09 -5.55
C GLY A 122 13.64 -13.37 -4.77
N ARG A 123 13.06 -13.28 -3.56
CA ARG A 123 12.68 -14.43 -2.78
C ARG A 123 11.28 -14.94 -3.12
N TYR A 124 10.34 -14.04 -3.43
CA TYR A 124 8.91 -14.36 -3.48
C TYR A 124 8.22 -14.03 -4.80
N ALA A 125 8.94 -13.67 -5.87
CA ALA A 125 8.33 -13.31 -7.17
C ALA A 125 7.40 -14.38 -7.76
N ASP A 126 7.60 -15.67 -7.44
CA ASP A 126 6.72 -16.74 -7.90
C ASP A 126 5.38 -16.81 -7.14
N SER A 127 5.28 -16.15 -5.97
CA SER A 127 4.11 -16.20 -5.07
C SER A 127 3.54 -14.83 -4.70
N VAL A 128 4.23 -13.73 -5.02
CA VAL A 128 3.87 -12.37 -4.63
C VAL A 128 3.99 -11.44 -5.82
N ASP A 129 2.84 -11.08 -6.37
CA ASP A 129 2.73 -10.15 -7.49
C ASP A 129 2.56 -8.69 -7.05
N TYR A 130 2.14 -8.43 -5.80
CA TYR A 130 1.70 -7.10 -5.36
C TYR A 130 2.51 -6.57 -4.17
N TYR A 131 3.11 -5.40 -4.35
CA TYR A 131 3.97 -4.76 -3.36
C TYR A 131 3.47 -3.36 -3.02
N GLN A 132 3.12 -3.12 -1.75
CA GLN A 132 2.88 -1.77 -1.23
C GLN A 132 4.17 -1.23 -0.62
N ILE A 133 4.58 -0.03 -1.04
CA ILE A 133 5.80 0.59 -0.55
C ILE A 133 5.48 1.60 0.56
N TRP A 134 5.86 1.25 1.78
CA TRP A 134 5.60 2.00 3.01
C TRP A 134 4.13 2.05 3.44
N ASP A 135 3.88 2.65 4.61
CA ASP A 135 2.53 2.91 5.11
C ASP A 135 2.44 4.28 5.80
N GLU A 136 1.43 5.07 5.44
CA GLU A 136 1.11 6.37 6.03
C GLU A 136 2.29 7.36 6.17
N PRO A 137 3.12 7.58 5.14
CA PRO A 137 4.29 8.47 5.24
C PRO A 137 3.91 9.95 5.45
N ASN A 138 2.62 10.28 5.41
CA ASN A 138 2.05 11.59 5.68
C ASN A 138 1.80 11.87 7.18
N LEU A 139 2.08 10.91 8.07
CA LEU A 139 2.01 11.06 9.51
C LEU A 139 3.40 11.10 10.16
N LEU A 140 3.61 12.00 11.12
CA LEU A 140 4.87 12.09 11.88
C LEU A 140 5.17 10.79 12.64
N THR A 141 4.15 10.11 13.17
CA THR A 141 4.30 8.84 13.90
C THR A 141 4.76 7.69 13.00
N SER A 142 4.39 7.73 11.72
CA SER A 142 4.73 6.73 10.71
C SER A 142 5.96 7.13 9.87
N TRP A 143 6.65 8.21 10.30
CA TRP A 143 7.84 8.75 9.66
C TRP A 143 8.94 9.10 10.69
N GLY A 144 9.09 8.29 11.73
CA GLY A 144 10.21 8.40 12.68
C GLY A 144 10.09 9.52 13.70
N MET A 145 8.90 10.06 13.94
CA MET A 145 8.71 11.33 14.65
C MET A 145 9.42 12.51 13.96
N LEU A 146 9.61 12.43 12.65
CA LEU A 146 10.10 13.52 11.80
C LEU A 146 8.94 14.12 11.02
N ALA A 147 9.08 15.39 10.61
CA ALA A 147 8.11 16.01 9.71
C ALA A 147 8.01 15.18 8.41
N PRO A 148 6.78 14.79 8.00
CA PRO A 148 6.53 14.10 6.74
C PRO A 148 7.12 14.83 5.53
N SER A 149 7.62 14.06 4.56
CA SER A 149 8.26 14.62 3.36
C SER A 149 7.85 13.83 2.11
N ALA A 150 6.97 14.42 1.30
CA ALA A 150 6.51 13.82 0.05
C ALA A 150 7.66 13.61 -0.94
N SER A 151 8.61 14.55 -1.04
CA SER A 151 9.79 14.39 -1.92
C SER A 151 10.66 13.20 -1.52
N ARG A 152 10.95 13.04 -0.23
CA ARG A 152 11.76 11.92 0.24
C ARG A 152 11.04 10.59 0.10
N TYR A 153 9.74 10.56 0.35
CA TYR A 153 8.93 9.37 0.10
C TYR A 153 8.86 9.03 -1.40
N ALA A 154 8.76 10.02 -2.29
CA ALA A 154 8.79 9.78 -3.74
C ALA A 154 10.12 9.17 -4.21
N THR A 155 11.26 9.60 -3.65
CA THR A 155 12.56 8.95 -3.92
C THR A 155 12.60 7.51 -3.40
N LEU A 156 12.16 7.26 -2.16
CA LEU A 156 12.08 5.91 -1.60
C LEU A 156 11.19 4.98 -2.44
N LEU A 157 10.07 5.52 -2.92
CA LEU A 157 9.12 4.82 -3.77
C LEU A 157 9.73 4.47 -5.13
N ALA A 158 10.45 5.40 -5.74
CA ALA A 158 11.15 5.17 -7.01
C ALA A 158 12.24 4.10 -6.88
N ASP A 159 13.13 4.23 -5.89
CA ASP A 159 14.23 3.28 -5.66
C ASP A 159 13.70 1.86 -5.40
N ALA A 160 12.63 1.72 -4.61
CA ALA A 160 11.99 0.44 -4.35
C ALA A 160 11.34 -0.16 -5.61
N SER A 161 10.61 0.66 -6.38
CA SER A 161 9.94 0.20 -7.60
C SER A 161 10.94 -0.26 -8.65
N GLU A 162 11.99 0.52 -8.90
CA GLU A 162 13.06 0.14 -9.83
C GLU A 162 13.71 -1.17 -9.41
N SER A 163 14.12 -1.27 -8.13
CA SER A 163 14.78 -2.46 -7.59
C SER A 163 13.90 -3.72 -7.65
N ILE A 164 12.59 -3.60 -7.39
CA ILE A 164 11.66 -4.73 -7.55
C ILE A 164 11.54 -5.12 -9.02
N ARG A 165 11.32 -4.15 -9.93
CA ARG A 165 11.08 -4.43 -11.36
C ARG A 165 12.30 -4.98 -12.09
N GLU A 166 13.51 -4.72 -11.61
CA GLU A 166 14.73 -5.36 -12.11
C GLU A 166 14.71 -6.89 -11.89
N ILE A 167 14.08 -7.34 -10.81
CA ILE A 167 13.99 -8.76 -10.42
C ILE A 167 12.71 -9.40 -10.93
N ASP A 168 11.59 -8.71 -10.75
CA ASP A 168 10.25 -9.11 -11.16
C ASP A 168 9.61 -7.99 -12.01
N PRO A 169 9.79 -8.03 -13.34
CA PRO A 169 9.18 -7.06 -14.24
C PRO A 169 7.64 -7.09 -14.24
N GLY A 170 7.02 -8.17 -13.75
CA GLY A 170 5.57 -8.34 -13.65
C GLY A 170 4.95 -7.72 -12.40
N ALA A 171 5.78 -7.34 -11.42
CA ALA A 171 5.33 -6.82 -10.15
C ALA A 171 4.38 -5.62 -10.29
N PHE A 172 3.29 -5.65 -9.53
CA PHE A 172 2.33 -4.57 -9.36
C PHE A 172 2.69 -3.75 -8.12
N ILE A 173 3.12 -2.50 -8.34
CA ILE A 173 3.62 -1.62 -7.29
C ILE A 173 2.53 -0.64 -6.86
N VAL A 174 2.29 -0.58 -5.55
CA VAL A 174 1.30 0.28 -4.92
C VAL A 174 2.00 1.30 -4.02
N ALA A 175 1.70 2.59 -4.19
CA ALA A 175 2.14 3.61 -3.23
C ALA A 175 1.47 3.40 -1.86
N ALA A 176 2.07 3.96 -0.82
CA ALA A 176 1.61 3.83 0.56
C ALA A 176 0.14 4.24 0.70
N GLY A 177 -0.59 3.52 1.55
CA GLY A 177 -1.90 3.95 2.01
C GLY A 177 -1.76 5.25 2.79
N LEU A 178 -2.25 6.36 2.24
CA LEU A 178 -2.21 7.65 2.93
C LEU A 178 -3.25 7.69 4.05
N ALA A 179 -2.84 8.16 5.23
CA ALA A 179 -3.73 8.33 6.37
C ALA A 179 -4.67 9.52 6.14
N PRO A 180 -5.97 9.39 6.44
CA PRO A 180 -6.92 10.49 6.34
C PRO A 180 -6.68 11.49 7.48
N THR A 181 -6.32 12.73 7.15
CA THR A 181 -6.08 13.77 8.15
C THR A 181 -6.41 15.16 7.63
N GLN A 182 -6.91 16.02 8.52
CA GLN A 182 -7.23 17.42 8.22
C GLN A 182 -6.05 18.37 8.39
N GLU A 183 -4.96 17.85 8.94
CA GLU A 183 -3.80 18.64 9.32
C GLU A 183 -3.03 19.13 8.09
N ARG A 184 -2.40 20.30 8.23
CA ARG A 184 -1.65 20.95 7.14
C ARG A 184 -0.15 21.02 7.44
N GLY A 185 0.30 20.24 8.41
CA GLY A 185 1.66 20.23 8.92
C GLY A 185 1.87 21.05 10.19
N PRO A 186 3.08 21.01 10.76
CA PRO A 186 4.23 20.24 10.25
C PRO A 186 4.20 18.75 10.60
N ASP A 187 3.36 18.34 11.56
CA ASP A 187 3.38 16.98 12.10
C ASP A 187 2.66 16.00 11.18
N ASN A 188 1.46 16.34 10.68
CA ASN A 188 0.74 15.50 9.73
C ASN A 188 0.30 16.32 8.53
N ILE A 189 0.34 15.73 7.34
CA ILE A 189 -0.05 16.39 6.09
C ILE A 189 -1.29 15.70 5.53
N ASN A 190 -2.33 16.49 5.25
CA ASN A 190 -3.55 16.04 4.59
C ASN A 190 -3.23 15.21 3.34
N GLU A 191 -3.91 14.08 3.20
CA GLU A 191 -3.68 13.06 2.18
C GLU A 191 -3.82 13.60 0.74
N VAL A 192 -4.72 14.56 0.50
CA VAL A 192 -4.87 15.19 -0.83
C VAL A 192 -3.69 16.09 -1.13
N ALA A 193 -3.26 16.90 -0.17
CA ALA A 193 -2.10 17.77 -0.33
C ALA A 193 -0.82 16.93 -0.53
N TYR A 194 -0.64 15.90 0.31
CA TYR A 194 0.48 14.98 0.20
C TYR A 194 0.49 14.24 -1.15
N LEU A 195 -0.66 13.74 -1.62
CA LEU A 195 -0.75 13.11 -2.94
C LEU A 195 -0.40 14.07 -4.08
N ASN A 196 -0.91 15.31 -4.04
CA ASN A 196 -0.56 16.31 -5.07
C ASN A 196 0.96 16.57 -5.10
N ASP A 197 1.58 16.67 -3.93
CA ASP A 197 3.04 16.81 -3.84
C ASP A 197 3.75 15.57 -4.42
N LEU A 198 3.28 14.35 -4.13
CA LEU A 198 3.83 13.12 -4.71
C LEU A 198 3.74 13.11 -6.24
N LEU A 199 2.59 13.50 -6.80
CA LEU A 199 2.41 13.61 -8.25
C LEU A 199 3.36 14.65 -8.84
N ALA A 200 3.56 15.79 -8.17
CA ALA A 200 4.51 16.81 -8.59
C ALA A 200 5.98 16.32 -8.54
N PHE A 201 6.31 15.41 -7.63
CA PHE A 201 7.61 14.73 -7.58
C PHE A 201 7.72 13.50 -8.49
N GLY A 202 6.72 13.25 -9.35
CA GLY A 202 6.79 12.21 -10.37
C GLY A 202 6.43 10.80 -9.89
N ALA A 203 5.84 10.65 -8.69
CA ALA A 203 5.52 9.35 -8.11
C ALA A 203 4.65 8.45 -9.00
N ALA A 204 3.79 9.05 -9.86
CA ALA A 204 2.94 8.29 -10.79
C ALA A 204 3.73 7.49 -11.84
N GLN A 205 5.00 7.81 -12.08
CA GLN A 205 5.85 7.05 -13.01
C GLN A 205 6.47 5.81 -12.34
N ALA A 206 6.49 5.78 -11.00
CA ALA A 206 7.08 4.70 -10.23
C ALA A 206 6.06 3.63 -9.80
N VAL A 207 4.76 3.85 -9.93
CA VAL A 207 3.74 2.94 -9.37
C VAL A 207 2.61 2.64 -10.34
N ASP A 208 1.94 1.51 -10.14
CA ASP A 208 0.74 1.12 -10.88
C ASP A 208 -0.53 1.68 -10.22
N ALA A 209 -0.52 1.83 -8.90
CA ALA A 209 -1.66 2.35 -8.14
C ALA A 209 -1.25 3.16 -6.90
N PHE A 210 -2.18 4.01 -6.46
CA PHE A 210 -2.12 4.72 -5.18
C PHE A 210 -3.17 4.15 -4.23
N ALA A 211 -2.76 3.83 -3.01
CA ALA A 211 -3.66 3.37 -1.97
C ALA A 211 -4.23 4.52 -1.13
N VAL A 212 -5.47 4.37 -0.68
CA VAL A 212 -6.16 5.32 0.22
C VAL A 212 -6.76 4.58 1.41
N LYS A 213 -6.69 5.18 2.60
CA LYS A 213 -7.30 4.63 3.82
C LYS A 213 -8.49 5.50 4.25
N PRO A 214 -9.72 5.24 3.75
CA PRO A 214 -10.89 6.06 4.08
C PRO A 214 -11.46 5.70 5.45
N TYR A 215 -10.72 5.99 6.53
CA TYR A 215 -11.30 5.94 7.87
C TYR A 215 -12.29 7.10 8.01
N GLY A 216 -13.58 6.77 8.15
CA GLY A 216 -14.65 7.77 8.30
C GLY A 216 -14.66 8.53 9.62
N MET A 217 -13.70 8.26 10.51
CA MET A 217 -13.52 8.90 11.81
C MET A 217 -14.85 8.90 12.61
N ASP A 218 -15.48 10.06 12.78
CA ASP A 218 -16.71 10.24 13.54
C ASP A 218 -18.00 9.94 12.74
N THR A 219 -17.87 9.55 11.47
CA THR A 219 -19.01 9.26 10.59
C THR A 219 -19.25 7.75 10.44
N GLY A 220 -20.53 7.38 10.30
CA GLY A 220 -20.92 5.99 10.08
C GLY A 220 -20.67 5.55 8.64
N PRO A 221 -20.55 4.23 8.37
CA PRO A 221 -20.22 3.70 7.04
C PRO A 221 -21.27 4.00 5.94
N TYR A 222 -22.45 4.48 6.33
CA TYR A 222 -23.54 4.88 5.44
C TYR A 222 -23.70 6.40 5.32
N ASP A 223 -22.88 7.20 6.02
CA ASP A 223 -22.94 8.64 5.89
C ASP A 223 -22.46 9.05 4.48
N ARG A 224 -23.31 9.80 3.79
CA ARG A 224 -23.08 10.27 2.41
C ARG A 224 -22.85 11.77 2.34
N ASN A 225 -22.93 12.46 3.47
CA ASN A 225 -22.91 13.92 3.52
C ASN A 225 -21.50 14.50 3.63
N ASP A 226 -20.46 13.66 3.80
CA ASP A 226 -19.10 14.13 4.06
C ASP A 226 -18.21 14.33 2.82
N CYS A 227 -18.76 14.20 1.60
CA CYS A 227 -17.98 14.51 0.39
C CYS A 227 -17.58 15.99 0.25
N GLY A 228 -18.03 16.87 1.16
CA GLY A 228 -17.63 18.27 1.25
C GLY A 228 -16.75 18.63 2.47
N SER A 229 -16.58 17.73 3.46
CA SER A 229 -15.89 18.04 4.72
C SER A 229 -14.61 17.20 4.91
N ARG A 230 -13.73 17.36 3.92
CA ARG A 230 -12.26 17.45 4.06
C ARG A 230 -11.44 16.21 4.51
N THR A 231 -11.99 15.09 5.04
CA THR A 231 -11.17 13.91 5.45
C THR A 231 -11.26 12.69 4.52
N GLU A 232 -12.26 12.68 3.62
CA GLU A 232 -12.53 11.54 2.73
C GLU A 232 -12.45 11.93 1.24
N PHE A 233 -11.84 13.08 0.93
CA PHE A 233 -11.96 13.68 -0.39
C PHE A 233 -11.40 12.79 -1.50
N LEU A 234 -10.32 12.04 -1.23
CA LEU A 234 -9.80 11.04 -2.17
C LEU A 234 -10.84 9.92 -2.44
N ALA A 235 -11.41 9.33 -1.40
CA ALA A 235 -12.45 8.31 -1.55
C ALA A 235 -13.71 8.84 -2.28
N CYS A 236 -14.13 10.09 -2.01
CA CYS A 236 -15.25 10.73 -2.69
C CYS A 236 -14.95 11.14 -4.14
N ARG A 237 -13.77 11.72 -4.42
CA ARG A 237 -13.37 12.21 -5.77
C ARG A 237 -13.17 11.04 -6.74
N TYR A 238 -12.58 9.92 -6.29
CA TYR A 238 -12.36 8.75 -7.12
C TYR A 238 -13.58 7.81 -7.19
N ARG A 239 -14.48 7.79 -6.18
CA ARG A 239 -15.82 7.15 -6.31
C ARG A 239 -16.61 7.66 -7.51
N LEU A 240 -16.43 8.94 -7.88
CA LEU A 240 -17.13 9.56 -9.00
C LEU A 240 -16.53 9.21 -10.37
N ARG A 241 -15.28 8.73 -10.43
CA ARG A 241 -14.57 8.37 -11.67
C ARG A 241 -14.17 6.89 -11.79
N GLY A 242 -14.89 5.98 -11.12
CA GLY A 242 -14.76 4.54 -11.36
C GLY A 242 -14.04 3.72 -10.28
N ALA A 243 -13.53 4.34 -9.20
CA ALA A 243 -13.08 3.61 -8.00
C ALA A 243 -14.27 3.29 -7.10
N ARG A 244 -15.27 2.58 -7.64
CA ARG A 244 -16.34 2.00 -6.82
C ARG A 244 -15.75 0.74 -6.16
N GLU A 245 -15.68 0.76 -4.83
CA GLU A 245 -15.33 -0.39 -3.96
C GLU A 245 -13.84 -0.76 -3.76
N THR A 246 -12.87 -0.11 -4.41
CA THR A 246 -11.44 -0.41 -4.20
C THR A 246 -10.69 0.73 -3.50
N GLN A 247 -9.88 0.40 -2.49
CA GLN A 247 -8.95 1.33 -1.82
C GLN A 247 -7.73 1.70 -2.68
N LEU A 248 -7.77 1.42 -3.99
CA LEU A 248 -6.70 1.64 -4.95
C LEU A 248 -7.20 2.49 -6.12
N ALA A 249 -6.42 3.49 -6.54
CA ALA A 249 -6.63 4.24 -7.77
C ALA A 249 -5.45 4.01 -8.72
N ARG A 250 -5.69 3.72 -10.00
CA ARG A 250 -4.62 3.51 -10.98
C ARG A 250 -3.83 4.81 -11.21
N ALA A 251 -2.52 4.71 -11.31
CA ALA A 251 -1.64 5.87 -11.50
C ALA A 251 -1.92 6.61 -12.83
N ALA A 252 -2.22 5.87 -13.90
CA ALA A 252 -2.55 6.43 -15.21
C ALA A 252 -3.76 7.38 -15.17
N ASP A 253 -4.76 7.09 -14.33
CA ASP A 253 -5.97 7.92 -14.21
C ASP A 253 -5.72 9.24 -13.45
N LEU A 254 -4.58 9.35 -12.76
CA LEU A 254 -4.20 10.51 -11.94
C LEU A 254 -3.35 11.53 -12.72
N GLY A 255 -2.45 11.05 -13.59
CA GLY A 255 -1.50 11.89 -14.33
C GLY A 255 -2.18 12.96 -15.21
N ASP A 256 -3.32 12.62 -15.82
CA ASP A 256 -4.07 13.54 -16.70
C ASP A 256 -4.86 14.61 -15.94
N SER A 257 -5.04 14.46 -14.62
CA SER A 257 -5.88 15.34 -13.80
C SER A 257 -5.15 16.55 -13.19
N VAL A 258 -3.81 16.61 -13.33
CA VAL A 258 -2.96 17.70 -12.81
C VAL A 258 -2.67 18.76 -13.89
N GLY A 259 -3.08 18.52 -15.14
CA GLY A 259 -3.08 19.52 -16.19
C GLY A 259 -4.37 20.35 -16.18
N LEU A 260 -4.21 21.68 -16.13
CA LEU A 260 -5.22 22.74 -16.25
C LEU A 260 -5.77 23.31 -14.93
N GLU A 261 -4.98 24.17 -14.30
CA GLU A 261 -5.43 25.49 -13.83
C GLU A 261 -4.20 26.42 -13.69
N HIS A 262 -3.60 26.77 -14.84
CA HIS A 262 -2.83 28.01 -14.93
C HIS A 262 -3.78 29.10 -15.44
N ALA A 263 -3.96 30.09 -14.58
CA ALA A 263 -4.78 31.26 -14.79
C ALA A 263 -4.38 32.02 -16.06
N SER A 264 -5.40 32.39 -16.85
CA SER A 264 -5.44 33.64 -17.61
C SER A 264 -6.80 34.28 -17.42
#